data_AF-A0AAU0LSS3-F1
#
_entry.id   AF-A0AAU0LSS3-F1
#
_cell.length_a   1.000
_cell.length_b   1.000
_cell.length_c   1.000
_cell.angle_alpha   90.00
_cell.angle_beta   90.00
_cell.angle_gamma   90.00
#
_symmetry.space_group_name_H-M   'P 1'
#
loop_
_entity.id
_entity.type
_entity.pdbx_description
1 polymer ?
#
loop_
_entity_poly.entity_id
_entity_poly.type
_entity_poly.pdbx_seq_one_letter_code
_entity_poly.pdbx_strand_id
1 'polypeptide(L)'
;MNFDIIKCEDLQQAIHIPNTTEDHKEETWFVKFGEEIIGVGLFSKHSGRCVLAIVGDAYDDKKIIGDINSHDKIIIEGLSIAFEGYLRSILGDVVIGEKKVDDK
;
A
#
# COMPACT_ATOMS: atom_id res chain seq x y z
N MET A 1 5.40 -5.68 13.03
CA MET A 1 4.36 -6.74 13.08
C MET A 1 4.80 -7.94 12.23
N ASN A 2 4.24 -9.16 12.37
CA ASN A 2 4.52 -10.23 11.38
C ASN A 2 3.58 -10.11 10.18
N PHE A 3 4.05 -9.47 9.10
CA PHE A 3 3.26 -9.30 7.88
C PHE A 3 3.09 -10.59 7.08
N ASP A 4 3.80 -11.68 7.43
CA ASP A 4 3.76 -12.88 6.62
C ASP A 4 2.44 -13.62 6.61
N ILE A 5 1.67 -13.44 7.67
CA ILE A 5 0.39 -14.11 7.90
C ILE A 5 -0.80 -13.30 7.38
N ILE A 6 -0.60 -12.04 7.00
CA ILE A 6 -1.68 -11.13 6.63
C ILE A 6 -2.05 -11.35 5.17
N LYS A 7 -3.35 -11.45 4.90
CA LYS A 7 -3.90 -11.52 3.56
C LYS A 7 -4.79 -10.31 3.30
N CYS A 8 -5.06 -10.03 2.02
CA CYS A 8 -5.99 -8.96 1.62
C CYS A 8 -7.37 -9.11 2.26
N GLU A 9 -7.87 -10.34 2.42
CA GLU A 9 -9.17 -10.61 3.04
C GLU A 9 -9.27 -10.17 4.51
N ASP A 10 -8.13 -10.02 5.19
CA ASP A 10 -8.06 -9.59 6.59
C ASP A 10 -8.00 -8.05 6.73
N LEU A 11 -7.71 -7.34 5.64
CA LEU A 11 -7.49 -5.90 5.66
C LEU A 11 -8.79 -5.12 5.63
N GLN A 12 -8.81 -4.03 6.41
CA GLN A 12 -9.92 -3.09 6.44
C GLN A 12 -9.48 -1.70 5.98
N GLN A 13 -10.43 -0.97 5.38
CA GLN A 13 -10.27 0.44 5.04
C GLN A 13 -10.12 1.27 6.33
N ALA A 14 -9.11 2.14 6.39
CA ALA A 14 -8.89 3.05 7.50
C ALA A 14 -9.09 4.51 7.09
N ILE A 15 -8.28 5.00 6.16
CA ILE A 15 -8.30 6.40 5.71
C ILE A 15 -8.31 6.41 4.19
N HIS A 16 -9.30 7.07 3.59
CA HIS A 16 -9.36 7.24 2.14
C HIS A 16 -8.28 8.22 1.70
N ILE A 17 -7.57 7.89 0.63
CA ILE A 17 -6.53 8.75 0.05
C ILE A 17 -6.80 8.95 -1.44
N PRO A 18 -6.20 9.96 -2.10
CA PRO A 18 -6.34 10.13 -3.53
C PRO A 18 -6.02 8.82 -4.27
N ASN A 19 -6.86 8.49 -5.24
CA ASN A 19 -6.70 7.24 -5.99
C ASN A 19 -5.38 7.25 -6.76
N THR A 20 -4.72 6.09 -6.77
CA THR A 20 -3.44 5.91 -7.47
C THR A 20 -3.57 6.04 -8.98
N THR A 21 -4.77 5.82 -9.53
CA THR A 21 -5.13 6.07 -10.93
C THR A 21 -6.59 6.52 -11.03
N GLU A 22 -6.93 7.34 -12.03
CA GLU A 22 -8.30 7.86 -12.22
C GLU A 22 -9.23 6.86 -12.93
N ASP A 23 -8.67 5.92 -13.70
CA ASP A 23 -9.42 5.05 -14.63
C ASP A 23 -9.86 3.69 -14.03
N HIS A 24 -9.49 3.39 -12.78
CA HIS A 24 -9.75 2.08 -12.17
C HIS A 24 -11.04 1.97 -11.34
N LYS A 25 -11.56 0.74 -11.28
CA LYS A 25 -12.72 0.35 -10.46
C LYS A 25 -12.40 0.16 -8.98
N GLU A 26 -11.16 0.44 -8.58
CA GLU A 26 -10.72 0.43 -7.19
C GLU A 26 -10.65 1.83 -6.59
N GLU A 27 -10.63 1.88 -5.27
CA GLU A 27 -10.26 3.04 -4.47
C GLU A 27 -9.00 2.75 -3.68
N THR A 28 -8.19 3.80 -3.45
CA THR A 28 -6.97 3.69 -2.66
C THR A 28 -7.21 4.12 -1.22
N TRP A 29 -6.77 3.28 -0.28
CA TRP A 29 -6.95 3.49 1.14
C TRP A 29 -5.65 3.20 1.90
N PHE A 30 -5.44 3.90 3.01
CA PHE A 30 -4.64 3.34 4.10
C PHE A 30 -5.39 2.16 4.69
N VAL A 31 -4.66 1.07 4.91
CA VAL A 31 -5.23 -0.18 5.41
C VAL A 31 -4.86 -0.43 6.85
N LYS A 32 -5.78 -1.05 7.58
CA LYS A 32 -5.56 -1.50 8.94
C LYS A 32 -5.77 -3.00 9.09
N PHE A 33 -5.08 -3.55 10.09
CA PHE A 33 -5.29 -4.89 10.60
C PHE A 33 -5.53 -4.77 12.11
N GLY A 34 -6.74 -5.12 12.56
CA GLY A 34 -7.20 -4.78 13.89
C GLY A 34 -7.31 -3.26 14.07
N GLU A 35 -6.55 -2.70 15.00
CA GLU A 35 -6.55 -1.26 15.32
C GLU A 35 -5.38 -0.50 14.69
N GLU A 36 -4.42 -1.19 14.09
CA GLU A 36 -3.18 -0.58 13.56
C GLU A 36 -3.26 -0.32 12.06
N ILE A 37 -2.86 0.88 11.62
CA ILE A 37 -2.66 1.19 10.19
C ILE A 37 -1.29 0.67 9.77
N ILE A 38 -1.29 -0.25 8.81
CA ILE A 38 -0.10 -1.07 8.47
C ILE A 38 0.34 -0.95 7.02
N GLY A 39 -0.25 -0.04 6.25
CA GLY A 39 0.12 0.18 4.86
C GLY A 39 -0.96 0.81 4.01
N VAL A 40 -0.95 0.47 2.72
CA VAL A 40 -1.90 0.97 1.71
C VAL A 40 -2.51 -0.16 0.90
N GLY A 41 -3.72 0.04 0.38
CA GLY A 41 -4.41 -0.98 -0.40
C GLY A 41 -5.44 -0.44 -1.37
N LEU A 42 -5.73 -1.25 -2.38
CA LEU A 42 -6.77 -1.07 -3.37
C LEU A 42 -7.98 -1.90 -2.99
N PHE A 43 -9.13 -1.26 -2.99
CA PHE A 43 -10.41 -1.88 -2.65
C PHE A 43 -11.37 -1.75 -3.83
N SER A 44 -11.98 -2.87 -4.21
CA SER A 44 -13.00 -2.87 -5.25
C SER A 44 -14.20 -2.02 -4.81
N LYS A 45 -14.58 -1.01 -5.60
CA LYS A 45 -15.77 -0.16 -5.34
C LYS A 45 -17.07 -0.97 -5.25
N HIS A 46 -17.11 -2.13 -5.88
CA HIS A 46 -18.30 -2.99 -5.93
C HIS A 46 -18.45 -3.88 -4.70
N SER A 47 -17.34 -4.46 -4.22
CA SER A 47 -17.37 -5.47 -3.15
C SER A 47 -16.86 -4.97 -1.81
N GLY A 48 -16.18 -3.82 -1.78
CA GLY A 48 -15.49 -3.31 -0.58
C GLY A 48 -14.36 -4.22 -0.11
N ARG A 49 -13.91 -5.18 -0.94
CA ARG A 49 -12.83 -6.11 -0.61
C ARG A 49 -11.50 -5.58 -1.12
N CYS A 50 -10.45 -5.82 -0.33
CA CYS A 50 -9.07 -5.56 -0.76
C CYS A 50 -8.71 -6.52 -1.90
N VAL A 51 -8.14 -5.99 -2.98
CA VAL A 51 -7.67 -6.77 -4.14
C VAL A 51 -6.15 -6.79 -4.24
N LEU A 52 -5.50 -5.73 -3.75
CA LEU A 52 -4.06 -5.57 -3.73
C LEU A 52 -3.69 -4.64 -2.56
N ALA A 53 -2.64 -4.93 -1.83
CA ALA A 53 -2.11 -4.04 -0.81
C ALA A 53 -0.60 -4.16 -0.67
N ILE A 54 0.01 -3.09 -0.17
CA ILE A 54 1.40 -3.04 0.27
C ILE A 54 1.37 -2.75 1.77
N VAL A 55 1.92 -3.67 2.55
CA VAL A 55 2.04 -3.56 4.02
C VAL A 55 3.49 -3.65 4.43
N GLY A 56 3.87 -3.03 5.53
CA GLY A 56 5.25 -3.04 6.01
C GLY A 56 5.57 -1.85 6.90
N ASP A 57 6.67 -1.95 7.63
CA ASP A 57 7.15 -0.88 8.53
C ASP A 57 8.27 -0.04 7.86
N ALA A 58 8.82 -0.48 6.73
CA ALA A 58 9.80 0.23 5.91
C ALA A 58 9.64 -0.07 4.40
N TYR A 59 10.43 0.59 3.56
CA TYR A 59 10.39 0.38 2.11
C TYR A 59 11.03 -0.95 1.68
N ASP A 60 12.10 -1.36 2.36
CA ASP A 60 12.91 -2.53 2.00
C ASP A 60 12.29 -3.85 2.48
N ASP A 61 11.43 -3.80 3.50
CA ASP A 61 10.73 -4.95 4.07
C ASP A 61 9.25 -5.01 3.66
N LYS A 62 8.82 -4.14 2.73
CA LYS A 62 7.43 -4.12 2.26
C LYS A 62 7.01 -5.45 1.67
N LYS A 63 5.77 -5.83 1.95
CA LYS A 63 5.13 -7.01 1.40
C LYS A 63 3.96 -6.60 0.53
N ILE A 64 3.97 -7.09 -0.71
CA ILE A 64 2.83 -6.97 -1.61
C ILE A 64 1.95 -8.21 -1.40
N ILE A 65 0.66 -7.97 -1.14
CA ILE A 65 -0.35 -9.00 -0.94
C ILE A 65 -1.52 -8.76 -1.91
N GLY A 66 -2.12 -9.84 -2.41
CA GLY A 66 -3.18 -9.78 -3.42
C GLY A 66 -2.70 -10.19 -4.81
N ASP A 67 -3.54 -9.97 -5.82
CA ASP A 67 -3.26 -10.39 -7.19
C ASP A 67 -2.51 -9.29 -7.95
N ILE A 68 -1.18 -9.38 -7.97
CA ILE A 68 -0.35 -8.42 -8.70
C ILE A 68 -0.49 -8.56 -10.23
N ASN A 69 -0.81 -9.75 -10.73
CA ASN A 69 -0.84 -10.02 -12.17
C ASN A 69 -2.13 -9.49 -12.83
N SER A 70 -3.16 -9.21 -12.03
CA SER A 70 -4.41 -8.61 -12.51
C SER A 70 -4.34 -7.08 -12.65
N HIS A 71 -3.19 -6.46 -12.35
CA HIS A 71 -3.04 -5.00 -12.35
C HIS A 71 -1.91 -4.56 -13.27
N ASP A 72 -2.14 -3.47 -13.99
CA ASP A 72 -1.11 -2.82 -14.80
C ASP A 72 0.02 -2.27 -13.94
N LYS A 73 1.22 -2.21 -14.51
CA LYS A 73 2.44 -1.72 -13.83
C LYS A 73 2.25 -0.32 -13.22
N ILE A 74 1.50 0.54 -13.90
CA ILE A 74 1.20 1.92 -13.46
C ILE A 74 0.44 1.92 -12.13
N ILE A 75 -0.46 0.98 -11.92
CA ILE A 75 -1.25 0.86 -10.68
C ILE A 75 -0.34 0.46 -9.53
N ILE A 76 0.55 -0.50 -9.76
CA ILE A 76 1.52 -0.97 -8.77
C ILE A 76 2.49 0.17 -8.40
N GLU A 77 2.93 0.96 -9.38
CA GLU A 77 3.78 2.13 -9.16
C GLU A 77 3.04 3.21 -8.35
N GLY A 78 1.80 3.54 -8.70
CA GLY A 78 0.97 4.47 -7.94
C GLY A 78 0.75 3.99 -6.50
N LEU A 79 0.48 2.71 -6.30
CA LEU A 79 0.32 2.11 -4.96
C LEU A 79 1.64 2.15 -4.17
N SER A 80 2.78 1.99 -4.82
CA SER A 80 4.10 2.14 -4.20
C SER A 80 4.37 3.57 -3.73
N ILE A 81 3.97 4.57 -4.51
CA ILE A 81 4.05 5.99 -4.12
C ILE A 81 3.14 6.26 -2.91
N ALA A 82 1.92 5.72 -2.92
CA ALA A 82 1.01 5.82 -1.78
C ALA A 82 1.61 5.18 -0.51
N PHE A 83 2.32 4.05 -0.66
CA PHE A 83 3.01 3.40 0.45
C PHE A 83 4.14 4.25 1.03
N GLU A 84 4.95 4.91 0.19
CA GLU A 84 5.93 5.90 0.68
C GLU A 84 5.25 7.05 1.43
N GLY A 85 4.08 7.49 0.97
CA GLY A 85 3.25 8.47 1.67
C GLY A 85 2.78 7.97 3.04
N TYR A 86 2.39 6.70 3.14
CA TYR A 86 2.06 6.05 4.41
C TYR A 86 3.25 6.07 5.38
N LEU A 87 4.42 5.61 4.95
CA LEU A 87 5.62 5.56 5.80
C LEU A 87 5.92 6.93 6.40
N ARG A 88 5.91 7.98 5.58
CA ARG A 88 6.20 9.36 6.02
C ARG A 88 5.10 9.94 6.92
N SER A 89 3.83 9.66 6.62
CA SER A 89 2.70 10.33 7.28
C SER A 89 2.28 9.63 8.58
N ILE A 90 2.41 8.31 8.65
CA ILE A 90 1.92 7.50 9.77
C ILE A 90 3.06 7.03 10.66
N LEU A 91 4.16 6.53 10.07
CA LEU A 91 5.31 6.05 10.86
C LEU A 91 6.29 7.17 11.22
N GLY A 92 6.19 8.33 10.55
CA GLY A 92 7.12 9.44 10.71
C GLY A 92 8.41 9.22 9.93
N ASP A 93 9.40 10.11 10.07
CA ASP A 93 10.71 10.04 9.40
C ASP A 93 11.51 8.79 9.84
N VAL A 94 11.11 7.62 9.35
CA VAL A 94 11.97 6.45 9.21
C VAL A 94 12.81 6.75 7.99
N VAL A 95 14.04 7.21 8.24
CA VAL A 95 15.04 7.54 7.21
C VAL A 95 15.05 6.43 6.15
N ILE A 96 14.45 6.74 4.99
CA ILE A 96 14.58 5.93 3.79
C ILE A 96 16.09 5.86 3.55
N GLY A 97 16.66 4.66 3.66
CA GLY A 97 18.06 4.41 3.35
C GLY A 97 18.40 5.12 2.06
N GLU A 98 19.44 5.95 2.12
CA GLU A 98 19.85 6.88 1.07
C GLU A 98 19.57 6.32 -0.31
N LYS A 99 18.62 6.92 -1.04
CA LYS A 99 18.60 6.77 -2.49
C LYS A 99 19.94 7.32 -2.96
N LYS A 100 20.92 6.45 -3.18
CA LYS A 100 22.17 6.80 -3.86
C LYS A 100 21.76 7.24 -5.25
N VAL A 101 21.66 8.55 -5.43
CA VAL A 101 21.67 9.18 -6.73
C VAL A 101 23.10 8.96 -7.22
N ASP A 102 23.31 7.96 -8.06
CA ASP A 102 24.53 7.85 -8.84
C ASP A 102 24.49 9.00 -9.85
N ASP A 103 25.14 10.11 -9.53
CA ASP A 103 25.47 11.14 -10.51
C ASP A 103 26.56 10.57 -11.43
N LYS A 104 26.16 10.14 -12.63
CA LYS A 104 27.06 9.93 -13.77
C LYS A 104 26.54 10.64 -15.02
#